data_AF-A0A2V5EBT4-F1
#
_entry.id   AF-A0A2V5EBT4-F1
#
_cell.length_a   1.000
_cell.length_b   1.000
_cell.length_c   1.000
_cell.angle_alpha   90.00
_cell.angle_beta   90.00
_cell.angle_gamma   90.00
#
_symmetry.space_group_name_H-M   'P 1'
#
loop_
_entity.id
_entity.type
_entity.pdbx_description
1 polymer ?
#
loop_
_entity_poly.entity_id
_entity_poly.type
_entity_poly.pdbx_seq_one_letter_code
_entity_poly.pdbx_strand_id
1 'polypeptide(L)'
;MNDEQRHQEWIAQRKAEKAKRRDRAAECLKDHEYTVLADTDQLKAWRCKAPRITSYAFDILITRFGIATIGDIDGLTFNVGLSYGIEFLAGDDIGYYIHSKLEEHCREREFDEQAFRAALVTGVCNQVCEQIDEDQYSALPEWMRNDGGRHEASRWDELRKVVKEHLAAIEYGGDGREFWDSLNDRLNEADDISYVEQARMFMGEHHEVLGLGCDYWEITIDKPRDSLINRLYLINHAAKAIVAQQGGSKPPDPPALSAWGISLLARATLKASGNKRPAAAALLP
;
A
#
# COMPACT_ATOMS: atom_id res chain seq x y z
N MET A 1 3.62 13.39 27.50
CA MET A 1 3.98 12.09 26.90
C MET A 1 5.24 12.32 26.09
N ASN A 2 6.30 11.53 26.28
CA ASN A 2 7.54 11.77 25.53
C ASN A 2 7.48 11.16 24.11
N ASP A 3 8.36 11.59 23.21
CA ASP A 3 8.39 11.16 21.80
C ASP A 3 8.56 9.65 21.63
N GLU A 4 9.35 9.04 22.51
CA GLU A 4 9.64 7.61 22.49
C GLU A 4 8.39 6.78 22.83
N GLN A 5 7.61 7.19 23.83
CA GLN A 5 6.34 6.58 24.19
C GLN A 5 5.34 6.66 23.03
N ARG A 6 5.20 7.84 22.40
CA ARG A 6 4.35 8.03 21.21
C ARG A 6 4.76 7.12 20.06
N HIS A 7 6.07 7.02 19.80
CA HIS A 7 6.59 6.16 18.74
C HIS A 7 6.29 4.68 19.00
N GLN A 8 6.45 4.22 20.24
CA GLN A 8 6.11 2.84 20.62
C GLN A 8 4.61 2.56 20.52
N GLU A 9 3.76 3.51 20.94
CA GLU A 9 2.31 3.41 20.78
C GLU A 9 1.90 3.31 19.31
N TRP A 10 2.51 4.13 18.43
CA TRP A 10 2.29 4.07 16.98
C TRP A 10 2.71 2.71 16.40
N ILE A 11 3.87 2.17 16.78
CA ILE A 11 4.30 0.83 16.37
C ILE A 11 3.29 -0.23 16.85
N ALA A 12 2.85 -0.15 18.10
CA ALA A 12 1.91 -1.09 18.69
C ALA A 12 0.54 -1.05 18.00
N GLN A 13 0.02 0.14 17.72
CA GLN A 13 -1.24 0.33 17.00
C GLN A 13 -1.15 -0.26 15.59
N ARG A 14 -0.07 0.00 14.85
CA ARG A 14 0.14 -0.59 13.52
C ARG A 14 0.24 -2.11 13.56
N LYS A 15 0.90 -2.68 14.58
CA LYS A 15 0.96 -4.14 14.75
C LYS A 15 -0.42 -4.72 15.05
N ALA A 16 -1.18 -4.09 15.94
CA ALA A 16 -2.54 -4.53 16.28
C ALA A 16 -3.49 -4.46 15.08
N GLU A 17 -3.41 -3.39 14.29
CA GLU A 17 -4.21 -3.22 13.09
C GLU A 17 -3.85 -4.27 12.02
N LYS A 18 -2.56 -4.53 11.80
CA LYS A 18 -2.09 -5.63 10.93
C LYS A 18 -2.61 -6.99 11.41
N ALA A 19 -2.60 -7.26 12.72
CA ALA A 19 -3.13 -8.50 13.28
C ALA A 19 -4.64 -8.63 13.04
N LYS A 20 -5.41 -7.58 13.34
CA LYS A 20 -6.86 -7.53 13.07
C LYS A 20 -7.20 -7.81 11.61
N ARG A 21 -6.43 -7.27 10.66
CA ARG A 21 -6.62 -7.53 9.22
C ARG A 21 -6.32 -8.98 8.85
N ARG A 22 -5.30 -9.61 9.47
CA ARG A 22 -5.00 -11.05 9.28
C ARG A 22 -6.12 -11.93 9.83
N ASP A 23 -6.59 -11.64 11.04
CA ASP A 23 -7.65 -12.41 11.68
C ASP A 23 -8.95 -12.32 10.89
N ARG A 24 -9.29 -11.12 10.40
CA ARG A 24 -10.43 -10.92 9.51
C ARG A 24 -10.29 -11.75 8.23
N ALA A 25 -9.13 -11.72 7.57
CA ALA A 25 -8.92 -12.49 6.35
C ALA A 25 -9.02 -14.00 6.59
N ALA A 26 -8.47 -14.49 7.70
CA ALA A 26 -8.57 -15.88 8.11
C ALA A 26 -10.03 -16.29 8.37
N GLU A 27 -10.81 -15.45 9.06
CA GLU A 27 -12.23 -15.71 9.31
C GLU A 27 -13.06 -15.71 8.01
N CYS A 28 -12.82 -14.73 7.11
CA CYS A 28 -13.50 -14.65 5.82
C CYS A 28 -13.23 -15.87 4.92
N LEU A 29 -12.04 -16.48 5.02
CA LEU A 29 -11.58 -17.56 4.15
C LEU A 29 -11.46 -18.92 4.86
N LYS A 30 -11.97 -19.07 6.09
CA LYS A 30 -11.79 -20.27 6.92
C LYS A 30 -12.29 -21.57 6.28
N ASP A 31 -13.35 -21.47 5.47
CA ASP A 31 -13.98 -22.60 4.79
C ASP A 31 -13.57 -22.69 3.30
N HIS A 32 -12.61 -21.88 2.85
CA HIS A 32 -12.18 -21.87 1.46
C HIS A 32 -11.27 -23.05 1.13
N GLU A 33 -11.51 -23.63 -0.04
CA GLU A 33 -10.62 -24.58 -0.69
C GLU A 33 -9.82 -23.87 -1.78
N TYR A 34 -8.59 -24.33 -1.99
CA TYR A 34 -7.65 -23.76 -2.96
C TYR A 34 -7.36 -24.79 -4.04
N THR A 35 -8.15 -24.76 -5.12
CA THR A 35 -8.07 -25.76 -6.21
C THR A 35 -7.13 -25.28 -7.30
N VAL A 36 -6.18 -26.13 -7.71
CA VAL A 36 -5.33 -25.86 -8.89
C VAL A 36 -6.18 -25.93 -10.15
N LEU A 37 -6.23 -24.84 -10.91
CA LEU A 37 -6.87 -24.77 -12.22
C LEU A 37 -5.86 -24.98 -13.35
N ALA A 38 -4.65 -24.46 -13.18
CA ALA A 38 -3.52 -24.67 -14.10
C ALA A 38 -2.20 -24.59 -13.30
N ASP A 39 -1.24 -25.45 -13.62
CA ASP A 39 0.12 -25.36 -13.10
C ASP A 39 1.09 -25.78 -14.21
N THR A 40 1.54 -24.79 -14.97
CA THR A 40 2.42 -24.95 -16.13
C THR A 40 3.54 -23.92 -16.06
N ASP A 41 4.58 -24.12 -16.87
CA ASP A 41 5.71 -23.17 -16.96
C ASP A 41 5.30 -21.77 -17.47
N GLN A 42 4.13 -21.61 -18.08
CA GLN A 42 3.67 -20.35 -18.68
C GLN A 42 2.48 -19.71 -17.95
N LEU A 43 1.77 -20.50 -17.14
CA LEU A 43 0.56 -20.08 -16.43
C LEU A 43 0.40 -20.94 -15.17
N LYS A 44 0.20 -20.28 -14.04
CA LYS A 44 -0.33 -20.90 -12.83
C LYS A 44 -1.65 -20.25 -12.46
N ALA A 45 -2.64 -21.05 -12.07
CA ALA A 45 -3.95 -20.55 -11.70
C ALA A 45 -4.56 -21.37 -10.57
N TRP A 46 -5.15 -20.67 -9.59
CA TRP A 46 -5.87 -21.27 -8.47
C TRP A 46 -7.24 -20.67 -8.32
N ARG A 47 -8.20 -21.51 -7.95
CA ARG A 47 -9.52 -21.12 -7.47
C ARG A 47 -9.53 -21.12 -5.95
N CYS A 48 -9.85 -19.98 -5.36
CA CYS A 48 -10.01 -19.79 -3.92
C CYS A 48 -11.51 -19.63 -3.64
N LYS A 49 -12.15 -20.69 -3.14
CA LYS A 49 -13.61 -20.68 -2.94
C LYS A 49 -14.05 -21.66 -1.87
N ALA A 50 -15.03 -21.25 -1.04
CA ALA A 50 -15.74 -22.16 -0.14
C ALA A 50 -16.76 -23.04 -0.89
N PRO A 51 -16.95 -24.32 -0.49
CA PRO A 51 -17.99 -25.16 -1.04
C PRO A 51 -19.37 -24.49 -0.93
N ARG A 52 -20.09 -24.41 -2.05
CA ARG A 52 -21.48 -23.91 -2.14
C ARG A 52 -21.70 -22.41 -1.84
N ILE A 53 -20.66 -21.64 -1.55
CA ILE A 53 -20.75 -20.19 -1.28
C ILE A 53 -19.86 -19.45 -2.28
N THR A 54 -20.31 -18.28 -2.77
CA THR A 54 -19.52 -17.43 -3.67
C THR A 54 -18.93 -16.20 -2.99
N SER A 55 -19.31 -15.93 -1.73
CA SER A 55 -18.75 -14.84 -0.94
C SER A 55 -17.24 -14.97 -0.81
N TYR A 56 -16.55 -13.89 -1.13
CA TYR A 56 -15.10 -13.80 -1.17
C TYR A 56 -14.43 -14.82 -2.11
N ALA A 57 -15.15 -15.42 -3.06
CA ALA A 57 -14.56 -16.36 -4.01
C ALA A 57 -13.78 -15.61 -5.10
N PHE A 58 -12.57 -16.06 -5.40
CA PHE A 58 -11.73 -15.47 -6.45
C PHE A 58 -10.76 -16.46 -7.04
N ASP A 59 -10.33 -16.18 -8.26
CA ASP A 59 -9.26 -16.91 -8.92
C ASP A 59 -7.97 -16.05 -8.87
N ILE A 60 -6.83 -16.68 -8.62
CA ILE A 60 -5.49 -16.09 -8.76
C ILE A 60 -4.89 -16.63 -10.06
N LEU A 61 -4.50 -15.75 -10.98
CA LEU A 61 -3.83 -16.09 -12.23
C LEU A 61 -2.43 -15.48 -12.23
N ILE A 62 -1.42 -16.30 -12.50
CA ILE A 62 -0.01 -15.89 -12.54
C ILE A 62 0.53 -16.24 -13.93
N THR A 63 0.90 -15.20 -14.67
CA THR A 63 1.48 -15.33 -16.01
C THR A 63 2.92 -14.81 -16.00
N ARG A 64 3.61 -14.96 -17.13
CA ARG A 64 4.94 -14.36 -17.30
C ARG A 64 4.96 -12.84 -17.07
N PHE A 65 3.87 -12.14 -17.39
CA PHE A 65 3.84 -10.68 -17.44
C PHE A 65 3.21 -10.02 -16.22
N GLY A 66 2.46 -10.79 -15.42
CA GLY A 66 1.72 -10.23 -14.30
C GLY A 66 0.94 -11.27 -13.54
N ILE A 67 0.43 -10.83 -12.38
CA ILE A 67 -0.53 -11.54 -11.56
C ILE A 67 -1.86 -10.81 -11.66
N ALA A 68 -2.96 -11.54 -11.76
CA ALA A 68 -4.31 -11.02 -11.68
C ALA A 68 -5.11 -11.80 -10.62
N THR A 69 -5.89 -11.11 -9.81
CA THR A 69 -6.92 -11.71 -8.96
C THR A 69 -8.28 -11.24 -9.42
N ILE A 70 -9.22 -12.16 -9.62
CA ILE A 70 -10.54 -11.84 -10.20
C ILE A 70 -11.61 -12.60 -9.42
N GLY A 71 -12.63 -11.91 -8.94
CA GLY A 71 -13.78 -12.53 -8.30
C GLY A 71 -14.62 -11.57 -7.46
N ASP A 72 -15.25 -12.11 -6.43
CA ASP A 72 -16.09 -11.37 -5.48
C ASP A 72 -15.30 -10.38 -4.60
N ILE A 73 -13.96 -10.46 -4.63
CA ILE A 73 -13.05 -9.51 -3.99
C ILE A 73 -12.55 -8.42 -4.93
N ASP A 74 -13.25 -8.20 -6.06
CA ASP A 74 -12.86 -7.31 -7.16
C ASP A 74 -11.68 -7.81 -8.01
N GLY A 75 -11.30 -7.03 -9.02
CA GLY A 75 -10.17 -7.26 -9.91
C GLY A 75 -8.92 -6.48 -9.49
N LEU A 76 -7.80 -7.16 -9.21
CA LEU A 76 -6.51 -6.52 -8.98
C LEU A 76 -5.46 -7.10 -9.92
N THR A 77 -4.63 -6.24 -10.52
CA THR A 77 -3.48 -6.65 -11.33
C THR A 77 -2.17 -6.14 -10.74
N PHE A 78 -1.12 -6.95 -10.86
CA PHE A 78 0.21 -6.67 -10.35
C PHE A 78 1.25 -6.76 -11.47
N ASN A 79 2.19 -5.81 -11.47
CA ASN A 79 3.32 -5.71 -12.40
C ASN A 79 4.47 -6.69 -12.10
N VAL A 80 4.15 -7.85 -11.52
CA VAL A 80 5.09 -8.94 -11.22
C VAL A 80 4.49 -10.24 -11.70
N GLY A 81 5.28 -11.10 -12.33
CA GLY A 81 4.81 -12.35 -12.95
C GLY A 81 5.43 -13.61 -12.35
N LEU A 82 5.54 -14.66 -13.17
CA LEU A 82 6.02 -15.99 -12.79
C LEU A 82 7.39 -16.03 -12.09
N SER A 83 8.28 -15.07 -12.34
CA SER A 83 9.58 -15.00 -11.66
C SER A 83 9.45 -14.76 -10.15
N TYR A 84 8.33 -14.18 -9.72
CA TYR A 84 7.98 -13.94 -8.33
C TYR A 84 7.06 -15.03 -7.77
N GLY A 85 6.11 -15.49 -8.59
CA GLY A 85 5.23 -16.60 -8.24
C GLY A 85 4.21 -16.28 -7.15
N ILE A 86 3.61 -17.34 -6.60
CA ILE A 86 2.61 -17.25 -5.53
C ILE A 86 3.25 -16.80 -4.21
N GLU A 87 4.54 -17.03 -4.06
CA GLU A 87 5.38 -16.66 -2.93
C GLU A 87 5.44 -15.15 -2.72
N PHE A 88 5.38 -14.36 -3.79
CA PHE A 88 5.28 -12.90 -3.69
C PHE A 88 4.00 -12.48 -2.97
N LEU A 89 2.85 -13.06 -3.34
CA LEU A 89 1.58 -12.77 -2.69
C LEU A 89 1.56 -13.28 -1.25
N ALA A 90 2.32 -14.34 -0.94
CA ALA A 90 2.46 -14.91 0.40
C ALA A 90 3.44 -14.15 1.31
N GLY A 91 4.09 -13.07 0.82
CA GLY A 91 5.04 -12.27 1.58
C GLY A 91 4.43 -11.56 2.80
N ASP A 92 5.27 -11.04 3.69
CA ASP A 92 4.82 -10.43 4.96
C ASP A 92 4.54 -8.92 4.88
N ASP A 93 5.08 -8.24 3.88
CA ASP A 93 4.94 -6.79 3.71
C ASP A 93 3.83 -6.43 2.70
N ILE A 94 2.59 -6.52 3.16
CA ILE A 94 1.40 -6.29 2.34
C ILE A 94 1.22 -4.80 2.04
N GLY A 95 1.32 -3.96 3.08
CA GLY A 95 0.96 -2.53 3.01
C GLY A 95 1.96 -1.67 2.24
N TYR A 96 3.23 -2.09 2.14
CA TYR A 96 4.23 -1.38 1.35
C TYR A 96 4.63 -2.19 0.11
N TYR A 97 5.30 -3.33 0.30
CA TYR A 97 5.87 -4.07 -0.83
C TYR A 97 4.81 -4.61 -1.80
N ILE A 98 3.81 -5.37 -1.34
CA ILE A 98 2.80 -5.94 -2.24
C ILE A 98 1.95 -4.84 -2.89
N HIS A 99 1.46 -3.88 -2.09
CA HIS A 99 0.71 -2.72 -2.58
C HIS A 99 1.47 -1.94 -3.67
N SER A 100 2.78 -1.74 -3.51
CA SER A 100 3.60 -1.02 -4.50
C SER A 100 3.68 -1.70 -5.87
N LYS A 101 3.37 -2.99 -5.97
CA LYS A 101 3.39 -3.73 -7.24
C LYS A 101 2.05 -3.77 -7.97
N LEU A 102 0.98 -3.28 -7.35
CA LEU A 102 -0.29 -3.09 -8.04
C LEU A 102 -0.10 -2.15 -9.24
N GLU A 103 -0.85 -2.40 -10.31
CA GLU A 103 -1.01 -1.43 -11.39
C GLU A 103 -1.67 -0.15 -10.89
N GLU A 104 -1.36 0.97 -11.54
CA GLU A 104 -1.80 2.30 -11.08
C GLU A 104 -3.31 2.39 -10.91
N HIS A 105 -4.07 1.81 -11.86
CA HIS A 105 -5.53 1.81 -11.81
C HIS A 105 -6.11 0.95 -10.67
N CYS A 106 -5.32 0.04 -10.08
CA CYS A 106 -5.70 -0.77 -8.92
C CYS A 106 -5.26 -0.15 -7.59
N ARG A 107 -4.42 0.90 -7.60
CA ARG A 107 -3.95 1.59 -6.39
C ARG A 107 -4.99 2.61 -5.94
N GLU A 108 -6.17 2.13 -5.55
CA GLU A 108 -7.20 2.98 -4.98
C GLU A 108 -6.67 3.72 -3.76
N ARG A 109 -6.76 5.06 -3.79
CA ARG A 109 -6.40 5.93 -2.68
C ARG A 109 -7.64 6.65 -2.13
N GLU A 110 -7.55 7.05 -0.87
CA GLU A 110 -8.52 7.93 -0.21
C GLU A 110 -7.80 9.09 0.45
N PHE A 111 -8.57 10.13 0.73
CA PHE A 111 -8.10 11.28 1.48
C PHE A 111 -7.63 10.87 2.86
N ASP A 112 -6.39 11.21 3.17
CA ASP A 112 -5.82 11.06 4.51
C ASP A 112 -5.97 12.39 5.25
N GLU A 113 -7.15 12.59 5.84
CA GLU A 113 -7.44 13.78 6.62
C GLU A 113 -6.40 13.97 7.73
N GLN A 114 -5.93 12.90 8.36
CA GLN A 114 -4.91 13.03 9.40
C GLN A 114 -3.60 13.57 8.83
N ALA A 115 -3.11 13.05 7.71
CA ALA A 115 -1.92 13.58 7.06
C ALA A 115 -2.10 15.04 6.61
N PHE A 116 -3.27 15.39 6.08
CA PHE A 116 -3.60 16.77 5.71
C PHE A 116 -3.56 17.71 6.91
N ARG A 117 -4.28 17.39 7.98
CA ARG A 117 -4.31 18.20 9.22
C ARG A 117 -2.92 18.30 9.86
N ALA A 118 -2.17 17.21 9.87
CA ALA A 118 -0.79 17.19 10.37
C ALA A 118 0.13 18.13 9.57
N ALA A 119 0.00 18.14 8.24
CA ALA A 119 0.77 19.04 7.39
C ALA A 119 0.43 20.51 7.65
N LEU A 120 -0.87 20.83 7.76
CA LEU A 120 -1.31 22.18 8.10
C LEU A 120 -0.83 22.62 9.49
N VAL A 121 -0.91 21.75 10.49
CA VAL A 121 -0.39 22.04 11.82
C VAL A 121 1.10 22.37 11.76
N THR A 122 1.90 21.55 11.09
CA THR A 122 3.34 21.83 10.92
C THR A 122 3.58 23.16 10.21
N GLY A 123 2.95 23.36 9.06
CA GLY A 123 3.19 24.55 8.23
C GLY A 123 2.79 25.83 8.96
N VAL A 124 1.61 25.85 9.59
CA VAL A 124 1.13 27.03 10.29
C VAL A 124 1.97 27.33 11.52
N CYS A 125 2.40 26.32 12.29
CA CYS A 125 3.33 26.56 13.40
C CYS A 125 4.63 27.22 12.90
N ASN A 126 5.18 26.76 11.78
CA ASN A 126 6.38 27.38 11.18
C ASN A 126 6.11 28.82 10.76
N GLN A 127 5.02 29.04 10.03
CA GLN A 127 4.66 30.37 9.54
C GLN A 127 4.47 31.36 10.67
N VAL A 128 3.75 30.98 11.73
CA VAL A 128 3.52 31.84 12.89
C VAL A 128 4.85 32.15 13.58
N CYS A 129 5.68 31.14 13.83
CA CYS A 129 6.99 31.34 14.47
C CYS A 129 7.95 32.23 13.66
N GLU A 130 7.78 32.30 12.33
CA GLU A 130 8.58 33.18 11.46
C GLU A 130 8.07 34.62 11.40
N GLN A 131 6.76 34.83 11.60
CA GLN A 131 6.12 36.14 11.38
C GLN A 131 5.95 36.98 12.66
N ILE A 132 6.03 36.36 13.85
CA ILE A 132 5.85 37.07 15.12
C ILE A 132 7.17 37.50 15.75
N ASP A 133 7.12 38.52 16.61
CA ASP A 133 8.28 38.97 17.39
C ASP A 133 8.59 38.05 18.59
N GLU A 134 9.71 38.29 19.28
CA GLU A 134 10.19 37.47 20.40
C GLU A 134 9.25 37.49 21.62
N ASP A 135 8.55 38.60 21.84
CA ASP A 135 7.61 38.77 22.96
C ASP A 135 6.34 37.95 22.70
N GLN A 136 5.81 38.01 21.47
CA GLN A 136 4.69 37.19 21.00
C GLN A 136 5.06 35.70 20.95
N TYR A 137 6.28 35.39 20.50
CA TYR A 137 6.80 34.02 20.50
C TYR A 137 6.80 33.44 21.91
N SER A 138 7.16 34.22 22.93
CA SER A 138 7.16 33.78 24.32
C SER A 138 5.75 33.49 24.87
N ALA A 139 4.71 34.09 24.29
CA ALA A 139 3.31 33.90 24.66
C ALA A 139 2.65 32.67 23.99
N LEU A 140 3.24 32.12 22.93
CA LEU A 140 2.71 30.93 22.27
C LEU A 140 2.77 29.69 23.17
N PRO A 141 1.84 28.73 23.00
CA PRO A 141 1.90 27.44 23.65
C PRO A 141 3.22 26.72 23.38
N GLU A 142 3.78 26.06 24.40
CA GLU A 142 5.06 25.36 24.30
C GLU A 142 5.12 24.36 23.13
N TRP A 143 4.03 23.65 22.85
CA TRP A 143 3.96 22.66 21.77
C TRP A 143 4.02 23.29 20.37
N MET A 144 3.67 24.57 20.22
CA MET A 144 3.70 25.30 18.96
C MET A 144 5.10 25.87 18.69
N ARG A 145 5.80 26.25 19.75
CA ARG A 145 7.18 26.75 19.73
C ARG A 145 8.22 25.66 19.51
N ASN A 146 7.96 24.47 20.05
CA ASN A 146 8.85 23.32 19.95
C ASN A 146 8.42 22.38 18.83
N ASP A 147 9.35 21.62 18.25
CA ASP A 147 9.08 20.57 17.25
C ASP A 147 8.09 19.49 17.73
N GLY A 148 7.78 19.45 19.04
CA GLY A 148 6.98 18.42 19.69
C GLY A 148 5.49 18.36 19.32
N GLY A 149 4.98 19.33 18.54
CA GLY A 149 3.65 19.32 17.92
C GLY A 149 3.64 19.27 16.39
N ARG A 150 4.82 19.29 15.74
CA ARG A 150 4.93 19.15 14.29
C ARG A 150 4.43 17.75 13.90
N HIS A 151 3.59 17.70 12.87
CA HIS A 151 2.98 16.50 12.30
C HIS A 151 1.86 15.87 13.15
N GLU A 152 1.30 16.60 14.13
CA GLU A 152 0.20 16.10 14.97
C GLU A 152 -1.16 16.60 14.49
N ALA A 153 -1.87 15.77 13.72
CA ALA A 153 -3.25 16.04 13.32
C ALA A 153 -4.18 16.33 14.51
N SER A 154 -3.94 15.72 15.67
CA SER A 154 -4.73 15.87 16.90
C SER A 154 -4.68 17.28 17.50
N ARG A 155 -3.71 18.11 17.10
CA ARG A 155 -3.59 19.51 17.53
C ARG A 155 -4.39 20.47 16.67
N TRP A 156 -5.11 19.99 15.66
CA TRP A 156 -5.89 20.83 14.75
C TRP A 156 -6.84 21.81 15.46
N ASP A 157 -7.68 21.31 16.36
CA ASP A 157 -8.65 22.15 17.08
C ASP A 157 -7.96 23.14 18.02
N GLU A 158 -6.86 22.72 18.64
CA GLU A 158 -6.06 23.57 19.52
C GLU A 158 -5.38 24.69 18.72
N LEU A 159 -4.83 24.38 17.55
CA LEU A 159 -4.25 25.36 16.64
C LEU A 159 -5.29 26.42 16.21
N ARG A 160 -6.47 25.96 15.74
CA ARG A 160 -7.57 26.87 15.35
C ARG A 160 -7.97 27.79 16.51
N LYS A 161 -8.04 27.23 17.71
CA LYS A 161 -8.34 28.00 18.92
C LYS A 161 -7.27 29.06 19.19
N VAL A 162 -5.98 28.70 19.15
CA VAL A 162 -4.86 29.62 19.38
C VAL A 162 -4.88 30.78 18.39
N VAL A 163 -5.05 30.49 17.09
CA VAL A 163 -5.13 31.49 16.02
C VAL A 163 -6.30 32.45 16.25
N LYS A 164 -7.48 31.91 16.59
CA LYS A 164 -8.67 32.71 16.86
C LYS A 164 -8.52 33.60 18.10
N GLU A 165 -7.92 33.08 19.17
CA GLU A 165 -7.68 33.84 20.40
C GLU A 165 -6.67 34.98 20.19
N HIS A 166 -5.60 34.73 19.42
CA HIS A 166 -4.65 35.79 19.06
C HIS A 166 -5.30 36.87 18.21
N LEU A 167 -6.05 36.49 17.17
CA LEU A 167 -6.79 37.43 16.33
C LEU A 167 -7.76 38.31 17.15
N ALA A 168 -8.46 37.72 18.13
CA ALA A 168 -9.40 38.44 18.99
C ALA A 168 -8.73 39.42 19.96
N ALA A 169 -7.45 39.20 20.29
CA ALA A 169 -6.67 40.08 21.17
C ALA A 169 -6.12 41.32 20.44
N ILE A 170 -6.08 41.31 19.10
CA ILE A 170 -5.56 42.42 18.29
C ILE A 170 -6.70 43.37 17.92
N GLU A 171 -6.54 44.66 18.24
CA GLU A 171 -7.51 45.70 17.87
C GLU A 171 -7.64 45.85 16.35
N TYR A 172 -8.80 46.32 15.88
CA TYR A 172 -9.03 46.54 14.45
C TYR A 172 -8.03 47.57 13.89
N GLY A 173 -7.30 47.19 12.83
CA GLY A 173 -6.21 47.99 12.27
C GLY A 173 -4.89 47.91 13.04
N GLY A 174 -4.82 47.07 14.07
CA GLY A 174 -3.58 46.74 14.78
C GLY A 174 -2.59 45.97 13.90
N ASP A 175 -1.31 46.13 14.21
CA ASP A 175 -0.22 45.47 13.49
C ASP A 175 -0.36 43.93 13.56
N GLY A 176 -0.03 43.25 12.46
CA GLY A 176 -0.16 41.80 12.33
C GLY A 176 -1.60 41.26 12.24
N ARG A 177 -2.65 42.08 12.41
CA ARG A 177 -4.04 41.60 12.36
C ARG A 177 -4.38 40.90 11.04
N GLU A 178 -3.97 41.47 9.91
CA GLU A 178 -4.24 40.90 8.57
C GLU A 178 -3.67 39.48 8.41
N PHE A 179 -2.49 39.23 8.98
CA PHE A 179 -1.87 37.90 8.98
C PHE A 179 -2.73 36.90 9.74
N TRP A 180 -3.12 37.22 10.98
CA TRP A 180 -3.93 36.34 11.81
C TRP A 180 -5.36 36.16 11.28
N ASP A 181 -5.94 37.19 10.66
CA ASP A 181 -7.27 37.15 10.01
C ASP A 181 -7.25 36.22 8.80
N SER A 182 -6.25 36.39 7.93
CA SER A 182 -6.02 35.51 6.78
C SER A 182 -5.82 34.06 7.21
N LEU A 183 -4.98 33.82 8.22
CA LEU A 183 -4.73 32.48 8.73
C LEU A 183 -6.00 31.85 9.33
N ASN A 184 -6.78 32.61 10.10
CA ASN A 184 -8.05 32.15 10.65
C ASN A 184 -9.04 31.75 9.54
N ASP A 185 -9.17 32.56 8.49
CA ASP A 185 -10.03 32.26 7.35
C ASP A 185 -9.62 30.97 6.63
N ARG A 186 -8.32 30.79 6.37
CA ARG A 186 -7.82 29.57 5.72
C ARG A 186 -8.00 28.33 6.58
N LEU A 187 -7.79 28.43 7.90
CA LEU A 187 -8.04 27.32 8.79
C LEU A 187 -9.54 26.94 8.88
N ASN A 188 -10.44 27.92 8.75
CA ASN A 188 -11.88 27.65 8.68
C ASN A 188 -12.26 27.00 7.35
N GLU A 189 -11.74 27.47 6.23
CA GLU A 189 -11.96 26.85 4.91
C GLU A 189 -11.42 25.41 4.86
N ALA A 190 -10.23 25.18 5.42
CA ALA A 190 -9.64 23.85 5.52
C ALA A 190 -10.53 22.86 6.29
N ASP A 191 -11.34 23.34 7.23
CA ASP A 191 -12.21 22.49 8.07
C ASP A 191 -13.23 21.72 7.23
N ASP A 192 -13.75 22.34 6.17
CA ASP A 192 -14.76 21.77 5.27
C ASP A 192 -14.18 20.86 4.18
N ILE A 193 -12.86 20.67 4.13
CA ILE A 193 -12.19 19.84 3.13
C ILE A 193 -12.33 18.36 3.45
N SER A 194 -12.84 17.60 2.47
CA SER A 194 -13.17 16.18 2.66
C SER A 194 -12.61 15.22 1.60
N TYR A 195 -11.91 15.71 0.59
CA TYR A 195 -11.33 14.88 -0.47
C TYR A 195 -10.01 15.45 -1.03
N VAL A 196 -9.24 14.57 -1.69
CA VAL A 196 -7.84 14.83 -2.09
C VAL A 196 -7.71 16.00 -3.05
N GLU A 197 -8.56 16.08 -4.08
CA GLU A 197 -8.46 17.12 -5.09
C GLU A 197 -8.72 18.51 -4.50
N GLN A 198 -9.73 18.66 -3.62
CA GLN A 198 -9.98 19.91 -2.91
C GLN A 198 -8.81 20.29 -2.01
N ALA A 199 -8.27 19.32 -1.26
CA ALA A 199 -7.11 19.55 -0.41
C ALA A 199 -5.88 19.99 -1.21
N ARG A 200 -5.60 19.37 -2.37
CA ARG A 200 -4.49 19.75 -3.25
C ARG A 200 -4.66 21.14 -3.84
N MET A 201 -5.87 21.50 -4.27
CA MET A 201 -6.17 22.85 -4.76
C MET A 201 -5.96 23.89 -3.66
N PHE A 202 -6.55 23.66 -2.48
CA PHE A 202 -6.41 24.53 -1.32
C PHE A 202 -4.95 24.72 -0.90
N MET A 203 -4.18 23.64 -0.80
CA MET A 203 -2.75 23.70 -0.48
C MET A 203 -1.98 24.48 -1.55
N GLY A 204 -2.27 24.27 -2.84
CA GLY A 204 -1.62 25.02 -3.92
C GLY A 204 -1.89 26.52 -3.87
N GLU A 205 -3.15 26.90 -3.65
CA GLU A 205 -3.58 28.31 -3.59
C GLU A 205 -3.06 29.05 -2.35
N HIS A 206 -2.79 28.32 -1.26
CA HIS A 206 -2.50 28.92 0.05
C HIS A 206 -1.19 28.46 0.71
N HIS A 207 -0.31 27.76 -0.02
CA HIS A 207 0.92 27.19 0.55
C HIS A 207 1.81 28.20 1.28
N GLU A 208 1.92 29.43 0.79
CA GLU A 208 2.71 30.50 1.42
C GLU A 208 2.11 30.91 2.78
N VAL A 209 0.80 31.20 2.81
CA VAL A 209 0.09 31.61 4.03
C VAL A 209 0.07 30.49 5.07
N LEU A 210 0.03 29.24 4.61
CA LEU A 210 -0.01 28.05 5.45
C LEU A 210 1.38 27.55 5.84
N GLY A 211 2.47 28.20 5.43
CA GLY A 211 3.84 27.77 5.73
C GLY A 211 4.19 26.38 5.22
N LEU A 212 3.58 25.92 4.12
CA LEU A 212 3.81 24.59 3.54
C LEU A 212 5.13 24.51 2.74
N GLY A 213 5.79 25.66 2.54
CA GLY A 213 7.03 25.76 1.78
C GLY A 213 6.82 25.65 0.27
N CYS A 214 7.92 25.79 -0.48
CA CYS A 214 7.89 25.64 -1.93
C CYS A 214 7.52 24.20 -2.33
N ASP A 215 7.98 23.19 -1.60
CA ASP A 215 7.82 21.77 -1.98
C ASP A 215 6.49 21.18 -1.48
N TYR A 216 5.44 22.00 -1.35
CA TYR A 216 4.13 21.56 -0.83
C TYR A 216 3.53 20.40 -1.64
N TRP A 217 3.87 20.28 -2.93
CA TRP A 217 3.41 19.20 -3.81
C TRP A 217 3.97 17.82 -3.43
N GLU A 218 5.02 17.75 -2.61
CA GLU A 218 5.57 16.50 -2.09
C GLU A 218 4.81 15.99 -0.86
N ILE A 219 3.98 16.84 -0.24
CA ILE A 219 3.20 16.47 0.94
C ILE A 219 2.14 15.44 0.53
N THR A 220 2.29 14.22 1.05
CA THR A 220 1.36 13.12 0.80
C THR A 220 0.17 13.21 1.76
N ILE A 221 -1.00 13.53 1.22
CA ILE A 221 -2.28 13.68 1.94
C ILE A 221 -3.31 12.62 1.52
N ASP A 222 -2.83 11.54 0.93
CA ASP A 222 -3.64 10.42 0.50
C ASP A 222 -2.98 9.11 0.95
N LYS A 223 -3.81 8.10 1.17
CA LYS A 223 -3.39 6.77 1.63
C LYS A 223 -4.10 5.69 0.84
N PRO A 224 -3.54 4.46 0.79
CA PRO A 224 -4.27 3.33 0.21
C PRO A 224 -5.63 3.15 0.89
N ARG A 225 -6.69 2.91 0.10
CA ARG A 225 -8.02 2.66 0.64
C ARG A 225 -8.03 1.47 1.57
N ASP A 226 -8.76 1.57 2.68
CA ASP A 226 -8.88 0.46 3.63
C ASP A 226 -9.51 -0.79 2.99
N SER A 227 -10.45 -0.62 2.06
CA SER A 227 -11.05 -1.72 1.29
C SER A 227 -10.01 -2.44 0.43
N LEU A 228 -9.10 -1.71 -0.22
CA LEU A 228 -7.98 -2.27 -0.99
C LEU A 228 -7.04 -3.07 -0.09
N ILE A 229 -6.61 -2.48 1.03
CA ILE A 229 -5.72 -3.18 1.95
C ILE A 229 -6.37 -4.47 2.46
N ASN A 230 -7.65 -4.44 2.83
CA ASN A 230 -8.37 -5.65 3.26
C ASN A 230 -8.41 -6.73 2.17
N ARG A 231 -8.61 -6.37 0.90
CA ARG A 231 -8.54 -7.31 -0.24
C ARG A 231 -7.16 -7.93 -0.39
N LEU A 232 -6.09 -7.13 -0.25
CA LEU A 232 -4.72 -7.65 -0.27
C LEU A 232 -4.45 -8.65 0.87
N TYR A 233 -5.05 -8.46 2.05
CA TYR A 233 -4.96 -9.43 3.14
C TYR A 233 -5.69 -10.75 2.84
N LEU A 234 -6.84 -10.71 2.13
CA LEU A 234 -7.53 -11.92 1.65
C LEU A 234 -6.65 -12.69 0.67
N ILE A 235 -6.07 -12.00 -0.30
CA ILE A 235 -5.16 -12.59 -1.30
C ILE A 235 -3.91 -13.18 -0.61
N ASN A 236 -3.33 -12.46 0.35
CA ASN A 236 -2.18 -12.93 1.11
C ASN A 236 -2.49 -14.20 1.90
N HIS A 237 -3.64 -14.24 2.58
CA HIS A 237 -4.06 -15.41 3.34
C HIS A 237 -4.22 -16.64 2.43
N ALA A 238 -4.90 -16.48 1.29
CA ALA A 238 -5.04 -17.53 0.29
C ALA A 238 -3.69 -17.99 -0.28
N ALA A 239 -2.80 -17.06 -0.63
CA ALA A 239 -1.48 -17.37 -1.16
C ALA A 239 -0.63 -18.16 -0.13
N LYS A 240 -0.67 -17.78 1.15
CA LYS A 240 0.01 -18.53 2.22
C LYS A 240 -0.53 -19.96 2.35
N ALA A 241 -1.84 -20.14 2.25
CA ALA A 241 -2.45 -21.47 2.27
C ALA A 241 -2.04 -22.31 1.06
N ILE A 242 -2.01 -21.73 -0.14
CA ILE A 242 -1.55 -22.40 -1.38
C ILE A 242 -0.08 -22.83 -1.25
N VAL A 243 0.80 -21.94 -0.78
CA VAL A 243 2.22 -22.27 -0.55
C VAL A 243 2.37 -23.41 0.46
N ALA A 244 1.58 -23.40 1.54
CA ALA A 244 1.58 -24.47 2.53
C ALA A 244 1.12 -25.82 1.94
N GLN A 245 0.10 -25.82 1.08
CA GLN A 245 -0.35 -27.02 0.36
C GLN A 245 0.76 -27.59 -0.54
N GLN A 246 1.47 -26.73 -1.27
CA GLN A 246 2.57 -27.11 -2.14
C GLN A 246 3.78 -27.66 -1.38
N GLY A 247 4.09 -27.08 -0.21
CA GLY A 247 5.15 -27.57 0.68
C GLY A 247 4.84 -28.92 1.31
N GLY A 248 3.56 -29.25 1.49
CA GLY A 248 3.08 -30.55 1.96
C GLY A 248 2.99 -31.61 0.86
N SER A 249 2.89 -31.22 -0.41
CA SER A 249 2.79 -32.11 -1.57
C SER A 249 4.15 -32.42 -2.20
N LYS A 250 5.13 -32.88 -1.41
CA LYS A 250 6.31 -33.50 -2.00
C LYS A 250 5.84 -34.80 -2.67
N PRO A 251 6.09 -35.03 -3.98
CA PRO A 251 5.73 -36.30 -4.61
C PRO A 251 6.39 -37.45 -3.85
N PRO A 252 5.72 -38.61 -3.65
CA PRO A 252 6.39 -39.77 -3.11
C PRO A 252 7.61 -40.04 -3.98
N ASP A 253 8.76 -40.27 -3.35
CA ASP A 253 9.97 -40.70 -4.05
C ASP A 253 9.58 -41.80 -5.04
N PRO A 254 10.02 -41.74 -6.30
CA PRO A 254 9.77 -42.83 -7.22
C PRO A 254 10.24 -44.12 -6.55
N PRO A 255 9.45 -45.22 -6.58
CA PRO A 255 9.84 -46.46 -5.94
C PRO A 255 11.25 -46.78 -6.44
N ALA A 256 12.18 -46.94 -5.49
CA ALA A 256 13.56 -47.22 -5.81
C ALA A 256 13.56 -48.43 -6.74
N LEU A 257 13.88 -48.21 -8.02
CA LEU A 257 14.07 -49.28 -8.97
C LEU A 257 15.28 -50.05 -8.44
N SER A 258 15.00 -51.15 -7.73
CA SER A 258 16.01 -52.13 -7.36
C SER A 258 16.83 -52.46 -8.60
N ALA A 259 18.15 -52.49 -8.45
CA ALA A 259 19.16 -52.62 -9.50
C ALA A 259 19.15 -53.96 -10.26
N TRP A 260 17.98 -54.53 -10.51
CA TRP A 260 17.75 -55.78 -11.25
C TRP A 260 16.68 -55.51 -12.31
N GLY A 261 17.09 -54.92 -13.43
CA GLY A 261 16.17 -54.66 -14.56
C GLY A 261 16.81 -54.04 -15.79
N ILE A 262 18.01 -53.46 -15.69
CA ILE A 262 18.73 -52.91 -16.84
C ILE A 262 19.74 -53.95 -17.35
N SER A 263 19.25 -54.99 -18.02
CA SER A 263 20.14 -55.91 -18.78
C SER A 263 19.55 -56.45 -20.08
N LEU A 264 18.40 -55.95 -20.57
CA LEU A 264 17.77 -56.53 -21.77
C LEU A 264 17.39 -55.58 -22.91
N LEU A 265 17.69 -54.28 -22.85
CA LEU A 265 17.29 -53.34 -23.91
C LEU A 265 18.44 -52.57 -24.60
N ALA A 266 19.70 -52.89 -24.31
CA ALA A 266 20.85 -52.27 -24.97
C ALA A 266 21.38 -53.06 -26.20
N ARG A 267 20.65 -54.06 -26.70
CA ARG A 267 21.11 -54.92 -27.83
C ARG A 267 20.30 -54.81 -29.12
N ALA A 268 19.37 -53.87 -29.24
CA ALA A 268 18.58 -53.71 -30.45
C ALA A 268 18.46 -52.23 -30.85
N THR A 269 19.54 -51.66 -31.40
CA THR A 269 19.51 -50.75 -32.57
C THR A 269 20.90 -50.16 -32.81
N LEU A 270 21.76 -50.95 -33.45
CA LEU A 270 22.96 -50.48 -34.12
C LEU A 270 22.94 -51.10 -35.53
N LYS A 271 22.11 -50.55 -36.41
CA LYS A 271 22.19 -50.75 -37.87
C LYS A 271 21.25 -49.80 -38.63
N ALA A 272 21.77 -48.62 -38.96
CA ALA A 272 21.51 -47.94 -40.24
C ALA A 272 22.42 -46.69 -40.35
N SER A 273 23.60 -46.89 -40.93
CA SER A 273 24.31 -45.88 -41.73
C SER A 273 23.32 -45.30 -42.76
N GLY A 274 23.23 -44.01 -43.04
CA GLY A 274 24.30 -43.05 -43.33
C GLY A 274 24.18 -42.65 -44.80
N ASN A 275 23.96 -41.36 -45.10
CA ASN A 275 24.51 -40.70 -46.30
C ASN A 275 24.17 -39.20 -46.37
N LYS A 276 25.23 -38.39 -46.46
CA LYS A 276 25.49 -37.25 -47.38
C LYS A 276 24.44 -36.14 -47.57
N ARG A 277 24.81 -34.94 -47.10
CA ARG A 277 24.64 -33.62 -47.77
C ARG A 277 25.44 -33.59 -49.10
N PRO A 278 25.22 -32.65 -50.08
CA PRO A 278 24.98 -31.20 -49.85
C PRO A 278 24.18 -30.38 -50.92
N ALA A 279 24.05 -29.07 -50.60
CA ALA A 279 24.06 -27.87 -51.46
C ALA A 279 22.75 -27.24 -52.05
N ALA A 280 22.47 -26.01 -51.55
CA ALA A 280 22.31 -24.72 -52.24
C ALA A 280 21.06 -24.34 -53.11
N ALA A 281 20.87 -23.00 -53.17
CA ALA A 281 19.99 -22.14 -54.00
C ALA A 281 18.54 -21.95 -53.49
N ALA A 282 18.16 -20.79 -52.91
CA ALA A 282 17.93 -19.46 -53.52
C ALA A 282 16.66 -19.40 -54.40
N LEU A 283 15.62 -18.69 -53.95
CA LEU A 283 14.99 -17.53 -54.62
C LEU A 283 13.62 -17.17 -54.00
N LEU A 284 13.43 -15.86 -53.85
CA LEU A 284 12.23 -15.08 -53.54
C LEU A 284 11.11 -15.30 -54.60
N PRO A 285 9.87 -14.85 -54.35
CA PRO A 285 9.50 -13.43 -54.34
C PRO A 285 9.22 -12.85 -52.95
#